data_AF-A0A7J8PXI7-F1
#
_entry.id   AF-A0A7J8PXI7-F1
#
_cell.length_a   1.000
_cell.length_b   1.000
_cell.length_c   1.000
_cell.angle_alpha   90.00
_cell.angle_beta   90.00
_cell.angle_gamma   90.00
#
_symmetry.space_group_name_H-M   'P 1'
#
loop_
_entity.id
_entity.type
_entity.pdbx_description
1 polymer ?
#
loop_
_entity_poly.entity_id
_entity_poly.type
_entity_poly.pdbx_seq_one_letter_code
_entity_poly.pdbx_strand_id
1 'polypeptide(L)'
;MSSDSHFGIPIIELPTNSKDLDGGSDEWRSLCKSVREACENHGCFQELEELNHVIGLTIIDGYGLGEKREWLMKDYQLRRVMKYSAPPSGEYTKVVSAHTDKLCSALLCEDGISGLEIETKDGEWVKLCTPP
;
A
#
# COMPACT_ATOMS: atom_id res chain seq x y z
N MET A 1 14.67 -8.75 -19.56
CA MET A 1 13.61 -9.10 -20.54
C MET A 1 12.47 -8.16 -20.26
N SER A 2 12.07 -7.37 -21.26
CA SER A 2 11.07 -6.30 -21.11
C SER A 2 9.72 -6.90 -20.72
N SER A 3 9.16 -6.47 -19.60
CA SER A 3 7.76 -6.73 -19.25
C SER A 3 6.95 -5.51 -19.68
N ASP A 4 6.30 -5.62 -20.84
CA ASP A 4 5.32 -4.64 -21.29
C ASP A 4 4.18 -4.57 -20.27
N SER A 5 3.87 -3.37 -19.80
CA SER A 5 2.73 -3.17 -18.91
C SER A 5 1.45 -3.32 -19.72
N HIS A 6 0.65 -4.31 -19.36
CA HIS A 6 -0.57 -4.71 -20.06
C HIS A 6 -1.66 -3.61 -20.11
N PHE A 7 -1.43 -2.48 -19.40
CA PHE A 7 -2.34 -1.35 -19.21
C PHE A 7 -1.69 0.02 -19.47
N GLY A 8 -0.47 0.07 -20.00
CA GLY A 8 0.24 1.33 -20.25
C GLY A 8 0.65 2.10 -18.99
N ILE A 9 0.58 1.47 -17.81
CA ILE A 9 1.04 2.02 -16.54
C ILE A 9 2.57 1.86 -16.46
N PRO A 10 3.33 2.91 -16.10
CA PRO A 10 4.79 2.83 -16.02
C PRO A 10 5.21 1.94 -14.84
N ILE A 11 6.16 1.02 -15.09
CA ILE A 11 6.83 0.27 -14.03
C ILE A 11 7.97 1.13 -13.48
N ILE A 12 7.92 1.45 -12.18
CA ILE A 12 8.94 2.24 -11.49
C ILE A 12 9.74 1.33 -10.58
N GLU A 13 11.03 1.20 -10.86
CA GLU A 13 11.95 0.46 -10.00
C GLU A 13 12.35 1.29 -8.78
N LEU A 14 11.85 0.89 -7.62
CA LEU A 14 12.28 1.45 -6.34
C LEU A 14 13.57 0.75 -5.86
N PRO A 15 14.54 1.49 -5.30
CA PRO A 15 15.67 0.86 -4.64
C PRO A 15 15.24 0.24 -3.32
N THR A 16 15.89 -0.86 -2.98
CA THR A 16 15.57 -1.70 -1.83
C THR A 16 16.32 -1.30 -0.55
N ASN A 17 17.34 -0.45 -0.65
CA ASN A 17 18.07 0.06 0.50
C ASN A 17 18.04 1.58 0.51
N SER A 18 17.58 2.17 1.63
CA SER A 18 17.49 3.63 1.78
C SER A 18 18.86 4.32 1.76
N LYS A 19 19.95 3.57 1.98
CA LYS A 19 21.32 4.08 1.83
C LYS A 19 21.76 4.23 0.37
N ASP A 20 21.03 3.62 -0.58
CA ASP A 20 21.37 3.65 -2.00
C ASP A 20 20.85 4.92 -2.70
N LEU A 21 19.98 5.70 -2.04
CA LEU A 21 19.53 7.00 -2.53
C LEU A 21 19.80 8.08 -1.48
N ASP A 22 20.67 9.02 -1.83
CA ASP A 22 20.84 10.24 -1.06
C ASP A 22 19.62 11.15 -1.27
N GLY A 23 19.01 11.57 -0.16
CA GLY A 23 17.81 12.40 -0.13
C GLY A 23 18.10 13.82 -0.65
N GLY A 24 18.20 13.96 -1.96
CA GLY A 24 18.57 15.22 -2.60
C GLY A 24 19.33 15.08 -3.92
N SER A 25 19.82 13.87 -4.24
CA SER A 25 20.53 13.60 -5.49
C SER A 25 19.62 13.75 -6.71
N ASP A 26 20.23 13.88 -7.89
CA ASP A 26 19.49 13.97 -9.15
C ASP A 26 18.70 12.68 -9.42
N GLU A 27 19.24 11.52 -9.03
CA GLU A 27 18.55 10.22 -9.12
C GLU A 27 17.32 10.18 -8.21
N TRP A 28 17.43 10.63 -6.96
CA TRP A 28 16.28 10.71 -6.04
C TRP A 28 15.20 11.64 -6.59
N ARG A 29 15.59 12.83 -7.10
CA ARG A 29 14.66 13.79 -7.70
C ARG A 29 13.99 13.23 -8.94
N SER A 30 14.74 12.53 -9.79
CA SER A 30 14.23 11.85 -10.98
C SER A 30 13.22 10.77 -10.59
N LEU A 31 13.52 9.94 -9.58
CA LEU A 31 12.59 8.93 -9.07
C LEU A 31 11.31 9.56 -8.51
N CYS A 32 11.42 10.61 -7.69
CA CYS A 32 10.27 11.34 -7.18
C CYS A 32 9.40 11.92 -8.30
N LYS A 33 10.03 12.42 -9.37
CA LYS A 33 9.34 12.92 -10.55
C LYS A 33 8.58 11.79 -11.26
N SER A 34 9.21 10.65 -11.51
CA SER A 34 8.56 9.49 -12.13
C SER A 34 7.37 8.99 -11.30
N VAL A 35 7.53 8.87 -9.98
CA VAL A 35 6.43 8.47 -9.07
C VAL A 35 5.29 9.48 -9.15
N ARG A 36 5.58 10.77 -9.15
CA ARG A 36 4.56 11.82 -9.27
C ARG A 36 3.81 11.73 -10.60
N GLU A 37 4.53 11.67 -11.71
CA GLU A 37 3.93 11.59 -13.06
C GLU A 37 3.09 10.31 -13.23
N ALA A 38 3.54 9.19 -12.67
CA ALA A 38 2.73 7.97 -12.65
C ALA A 38 1.41 8.17 -11.89
N CYS A 39 1.45 8.81 -10.71
CA CYS A 39 0.25 9.12 -9.94
C CYS A 39 -0.70 10.08 -10.66
N GLU A 40 -0.16 11.15 -11.25
CA GLU A 40 -0.93 12.22 -11.90
C GLU A 40 -1.55 11.75 -13.22
N ASN A 41 -0.82 10.97 -14.02
CA ASN A 41 -1.26 10.58 -15.36
C ASN A 41 -2.03 9.26 -15.41
N HIS A 42 -1.81 8.36 -14.44
CA HIS A 42 -2.42 7.03 -14.43
C HIS A 42 -3.35 6.80 -13.25
N GLY A 43 -3.56 7.82 -12.41
CA GLY A 43 -4.58 7.77 -11.38
C GLY A 43 -4.37 6.68 -10.34
N CYS A 44 -3.14 6.18 -10.12
CA CYS A 44 -2.82 4.96 -9.35
C CYS A 44 -3.48 4.81 -7.95
N PHE A 45 -4.13 5.85 -7.44
CA PHE A 45 -4.82 5.85 -6.16
C PHE A 45 -6.26 6.38 -6.21
N GLN A 46 -6.75 6.89 -7.35
CA GLN A 46 -8.07 7.48 -7.44
C GLN A 46 -9.16 6.43 -7.30
N GLU A 47 -9.03 5.30 -8.00
CA GLU A 47 -9.97 4.17 -7.88
C GLU A 47 -9.95 3.56 -6.48
N LEU A 48 -8.77 3.52 -5.84
CA LEU A 48 -8.64 3.08 -4.45
C LEU A 48 -9.32 4.05 -3.47
N GLU A 49 -9.21 5.35 -3.71
CA GLU A 49 -9.88 6.37 -2.90
C GLU A 49 -11.41 6.26 -3.03
N GLU A 50 -11.93 6.14 -4.25
CA GLU A 50 -13.36 5.94 -4.51
C GLU A 50 -13.86 4.64 -3.85
N LEU A 51 -13.12 3.55 -3.98
CA LEU A 51 -13.45 2.28 -3.33
C LEU A 51 -13.43 2.40 -1.80
N ASN A 52 -12.41 3.03 -1.23
CA ASN A 52 -12.32 3.24 0.21
C ASN A 52 -13.50 4.07 0.72
N HIS A 53 -13.90 5.09 -0.04
CA HIS A 53 -15.06 5.93 0.28
C HIS A 53 -16.36 5.11 0.28
N VAL A 54 -16.60 4.30 -0.76
CA VAL A 54 -17.79 3.45 -0.86
C VAL A 54 -17.84 2.41 0.25
N ILE A 55 -16.71 1.77 0.58
CA ILE A 55 -16.61 0.82 1.70
C ILE A 55 -16.93 1.53 3.02
N GLY A 56 -16.35 2.72 3.24
CA GLY A 56 -16.61 3.53 4.44
C GLY A 56 -18.09 3.86 4.61
N LEU A 57 -18.75 4.33 3.54
CA LEU A 57 -20.20 4.59 3.54
C LEU A 57 -20.99 3.31 3.83
N THR A 58 -20.65 2.20 3.19
CA THR A 58 -21.32 0.91 3.39
C THR A 58 -21.24 0.44 4.85
N ILE A 59 -20.08 0.62 5.49
CA ILE A 59 -19.88 0.31 6.91
C ILE A 59 -20.74 1.22 7.79
N ILE A 60 -20.67 2.54 7.57
CA ILE A 60 -21.42 3.54 8.35
C ILE A 60 -22.93 3.27 8.28
N ASP A 61 -23.44 2.97 7.09
CA ASP A 61 -24.85 2.64 6.86
C ASP A 61 -25.22 1.31 7.54
N GLY A 62 -24.37 0.28 7.44
CA GLY A 62 -24.56 -1.01 8.10
C GLY A 62 -24.67 -0.91 9.63
N TYR A 63 -23.98 0.07 10.24
CA TYR A 63 -24.07 0.38 11.67
C TYR A 63 -25.15 1.41 12.03
N GLY A 64 -25.88 1.97 11.05
CA GLY A 64 -26.94 2.96 11.27
C GLY A 64 -26.44 4.33 11.76
N LEU A 65 -25.20 4.70 11.40
CA LEU A 65 -24.50 5.87 11.95
C LEU A 65 -24.72 7.18 11.17
N GLY A 66 -25.77 7.27 10.35
CA GLY A 66 -25.98 8.22 9.25
C GLY A 66 -25.44 9.65 9.41
N GLU A 67 -25.70 10.34 10.52
CA GLU A 67 -25.28 11.75 10.69
C GLU A 67 -23.78 11.93 11.03
N LYS A 68 -23.07 10.86 11.41
CA LYS A 68 -21.64 10.89 11.77
C LYS A 68 -20.68 10.73 10.57
N ARG A 69 -21.23 10.66 9.35
CA ARG A 69 -20.49 10.40 8.10
C ARG A 69 -19.32 11.35 7.88
N GLU A 70 -19.51 12.63 8.14
CA GLU A 70 -18.55 13.68 7.77
C GLU A 70 -17.33 13.73 8.68
N TRP A 71 -17.48 13.32 9.94
CA TRP A 71 -16.35 13.24 10.87
C TRP A 71 -15.52 11.97 10.63
N LEU A 72 -16.16 10.82 10.40
CA LEU A 72 -15.48 9.54 10.17
C LEU A 72 -14.71 9.52 8.85
N MET A 73 -15.22 10.19 7.81
CA MET A 73 -14.58 10.20 6.49
C MET A 73 -13.60 11.37 6.29
N LYS A 74 -13.37 12.21 7.30
CA LYS A 74 -12.45 13.36 7.20
C LYS A 74 -10.98 13.01 7.39
N ASP A 75 -10.67 11.72 7.53
CA ASP A 75 -9.32 11.28 7.86
C ASP A 75 -8.30 11.59 6.77
N TYR A 76 -7.08 11.90 7.21
CA TYR A 76 -5.94 12.09 6.34
C TYR A 76 -5.61 10.77 5.64
N GLN A 77 -5.70 10.75 4.31
CA GLN A 77 -5.27 9.61 3.53
C GLN A 77 -3.75 9.59 3.44
N LEU A 78 -3.13 8.58 4.05
CA LEU A 78 -1.72 8.28 3.88
C LEU A 78 -1.56 7.27 2.75
N ARG A 79 -0.76 7.63 1.75
CA ARG A 79 -0.38 6.73 0.66
C ARG A 79 1.05 6.28 0.86
N ARG A 80 1.25 4.96 0.85
CA ARG A 80 2.57 4.37 1.05
C ARG A 80 2.84 3.35 -0.05
N VAL A 81 3.98 3.48 -0.70
CA VAL A 81 4.54 2.47 -1.59
C VAL A 81 5.72 1.84 -0.85
N MET A 82 5.75 0.52 -0.77
CA MET A 82 6.77 -0.23 -0.03
C MET A 82 7.35 -1.31 -0.95
N LYS A 83 8.66 -1.54 -0.85
CA LYS A 83 9.37 -2.62 -1.53
C LYS A 83 10.15 -3.40 -0.49
N TYR A 84 10.03 -4.72 -0.50
CA TYR A 84 10.71 -5.62 0.41
C TYR A 84 11.58 -6.58 -0.39
N SER A 85 12.85 -6.74 0.01
CA SER A 85 13.72 -7.77 -0.54
C SER A 85 13.54 -9.08 0.19
N ALA A 86 13.66 -10.20 -0.54
CA ALA A 86 13.84 -11.49 0.10
C ALA A 86 15.13 -11.48 0.95
N PRO A 87 15.10 -12.09 2.15
CA PRO A 87 16.28 -12.17 3.00
C PRO A 87 17.39 -12.99 2.33
N PRO A 88 18.67 -12.57 2.40
CA PRO A 88 19.77 -13.28 1.73
C PRO A 88 19.94 -14.73 2.16
N SER A 89 19.55 -15.07 3.40
CA SER A 89 19.61 -16.42 3.95
C SER A 89 18.50 -17.35 3.42
N GLY A 90 17.47 -16.80 2.77
CA GLY A 90 16.25 -17.53 2.44
C GLY A 90 15.39 -17.90 3.65
N GLU A 91 15.80 -17.51 4.86
CA GLU A 91 15.06 -17.75 6.10
C GLU A 91 13.95 -16.72 6.30
N TYR A 92 12.87 -17.14 6.94
CA TYR A 92 11.80 -16.22 7.35
C TYR A 92 12.39 -15.08 8.19
N THR A 93 12.23 -13.84 7.71
CA THR A 93 12.76 -12.66 8.37
C THR A 93 11.65 -11.63 8.56
N LYS A 94 11.47 -11.21 9.81
CA LYS A 94 10.52 -10.14 10.15
C LYS A 94 11.10 -8.79 9.74
N VAL A 95 10.55 -8.20 8.67
CA VAL A 95 11.02 -6.89 8.15
C VAL A 95 10.22 -5.73 8.74
N VAL A 96 8.99 -5.98 9.19
CA VAL A 96 8.12 -4.98 9.81
C VAL A 96 7.68 -5.47 11.19
N SER A 97 7.74 -4.60 12.19
CA SER A 97 7.24 -4.90 13.53
C SER A 97 5.74 -5.15 13.51
N ALA A 98 5.27 -6.05 14.38
CA ALA A 98 3.83 -6.25 14.55
C ALA A 98 3.20 -4.93 15.02
N HIS A 99 2.12 -4.50 14.37
CA HIS A 99 1.45 -3.24 14.66
C HIS A 99 0.00 -3.31 14.20
N THR A 100 -0.79 -2.36 14.69
CA THR A 100 -2.08 -2.01 14.12
C THR A 100 -1.97 -0.68 13.41
N ASP A 101 -2.81 -0.48 12.40
CA ASP A 101 -2.92 0.82 11.78
C ASP A 101 -3.49 1.84 12.75
N LYS A 102 -2.94 3.06 12.68
CA LYS A 102 -3.43 4.21 13.46
C LYS A 102 -4.69 4.82 12.85
N LEU A 103 -4.88 4.62 11.54
CA LEU A 103 -6.03 5.14 10.79
C LEU A 103 -7.19 4.14 10.85
N CYS A 104 -8.40 4.61 10.55
CA CYS A 104 -9.62 3.80 10.63
C CYS A 104 -9.68 2.64 9.63
N SER A 105 -9.00 2.76 8.48
CA SER A 105 -8.98 1.76 7.42
C SER A 105 -7.70 1.84 6.59
N ALA A 106 -7.35 0.72 5.95
CA ALA A 106 -6.28 0.63 4.98
C ALA A 106 -6.71 -0.29 3.83
N LEU A 107 -6.39 0.13 2.60
CA LEU A 107 -6.45 -0.72 1.41
C LEU A 107 -5.03 -1.08 1.00
N LEU A 108 -4.76 -2.37 0.85
CA LEU A 108 -3.45 -2.89 0.45
C LEU A 108 -3.56 -3.58 -0.91
N CYS A 109 -2.68 -3.20 -1.83
CA CYS A 109 -2.47 -3.87 -3.11
C CYS A 109 -1.12 -4.58 -3.06
N GLU A 110 -1.12 -5.89 -3.21
CA GLU A 110 0.08 -6.74 -3.22
C GLU A 110 0.34 -7.28 -4.64
N ASP A 111 1.57 -7.71 -4.89
CA ASP A 111 2.02 -8.27 -6.17
C ASP A 111 1.84 -9.81 -6.25
N GLY A 112 1.02 -10.38 -5.36
CA GLY A 112 0.80 -11.83 -5.23
C GLY A 112 1.94 -12.57 -4.51
N ILE A 113 3.01 -11.88 -4.10
CA ILE A 113 4.06 -12.48 -3.28
C ILE A 113 3.62 -12.45 -1.81
N SER A 114 3.37 -13.64 -1.26
CA SER A 114 2.86 -13.77 0.10
C SER A 114 3.93 -13.45 1.16
N GLY A 115 3.72 -12.36 1.89
CA GLY A 115 4.55 -11.93 3.02
C GLY A 115 3.79 -11.26 4.18
N LEU A 116 2.53 -10.88 3.97
CA LEU A 116 1.68 -10.31 5.02
C LEU A 116 1.09 -11.41 5.93
N GLU A 117 1.11 -11.15 7.23
CA GLU A 117 0.51 -11.99 8.25
C GLU A 117 -0.36 -11.16 9.17
N ILE A 118 -1.47 -11.73 9.63
CA ILE A 118 -2.38 -11.10 10.58
C ILE A 118 -2.44 -11.92 11.87
N GLU A 119 -2.44 -11.23 13.00
CA GLU A 119 -2.66 -11.83 14.31
C GLU A 119 -4.16 -11.93 14.57
N THR A 120 -4.63 -13.14 14.87
CA THR A 120 -6.01 -13.41 15.25
C THR A 120 -6.25 -13.05 16.72
N LYS A 121 -7.51 -13.01 17.15
CA LYS A 121 -7.87 -12.75 18.54
C LYS A 121 -7.31 -13.79 19.53
N ASP A 122 -7.01 -14.99 19.04
CA ASP A 122 -6.47 -16.09 19.83
C ASP A 122 -4.92 -16.06 19.89
N GLY A 123 -4.28 -15.05 19.26
CA GLY A 123 -2.82 -14.89 19.22
C GLY A 123 -2.14 -15.73 18.15
N GLU A 124 -2.89 -16.39 17.27
CA GLU A 124 -2.35 -17.13 16.14
C GLU A 124 -2.06 -16.20 14.95
N TRP A 125 -0.93 -16.45 14.27
CA TRP A 125 -0.55 -15.72 13.05
C TRP A 125 -1.00 -16.46 11.81
N VAL A 126 -1.80 -15.79 10.98
CA VAL A 126 -2.33 -16.34 9.74
C VAL A 126 -1.69 -15.62 8.57
N LYS A 127 -1.10 -16.39 7.65
CA LYS A 127 -0.56 -15.87 6.41
C LYS A 127 -1.69 -15.53 5.45
N LEU A 128 -1.71 -14.29 4.96
CA LEU A 128 -2.64 -13.91 3.92
C LEU A 128 -2.07 -14.34 2.56
N CYS A 129 -2.86 -15.12 1.83
CA CYS A 129 -2.62 -15.47 0.45
C CYS A 129 -3.70 -14.80 -0.38
N THR A 130 -3.36 -13.70 -1.04
CA THR A 130 -4.22 -13.06 -2.02
C THR A 130 -4.12 -13.85 -3.33
N PRO A 131 -5.24 -14.42 -3.85
CA PRO A 131 -5.22 -15.06 -5.17
C PRO A 131 -4.92 -14.02 -6.26
N PRO A 132 -4.27 -14.43 -7.36
CA PRO A 132 -3.91 -13.54 -8.47
C PRO A 132 -5.11 -13.02 -9.25
#